data_AF-A0A822CT32-F1
#
_entry.id   AF-A0A822CT32-F1
#
_cell.length_a   1.000
_cell.length_b   1.000
_cell.length_c   1.000
_cell.angle_alpha   90.00
_cell.angle_beta   90.00
_cell.angle_gamma   90.00
#
_symmetry.space_group_name_H-M   'P 1'
#
loop_
_entity.id
_entity.type
_entity.pdbx_description
1 polymer ?
#
loop_
_entity_poly.entity_id
_entity_poly.type
_entity_poly.pdbx_seq_one_letter_code
_entity_poly.pdbx_strand_id
1 'polypeptide(L)'
;MSPVFIDGLPYNPVNGEGIFTTVAFLCGQQARGTVRLSFKDPTSKPIIDHAYLDNDLDVAVLAEGCRLCHEIIMKGRGTKDIIVGAWPKIVPHPNDMIGWKEHVRAFASTCFHPGGTCKMAPDNDPMGVVDSRLR
;
A
#
# COMPACT_ATOMS: atom_id res chain seq x y z
N MET A 1 -17.82 17.85 -8.44
CA MET A 1 -16.63 17.49 -7.66
C MET A 1 -16.24 16.09 -8.11
N SER A 2 -15.05 15.89 -8.67
CA SER A 2 -14.62 14.55 -9.13
C SER A 2 -14.43 13.64 -7.92
N PRO A 3 -14.80 12.34 -8.00
CA PRO A 3 -14.64 11.41 -6.90
C PRO A 3 -13.16 11.26 -6.53
N VAL A 4 -12.87 11.25 -5.23
CA VAL A 4 -11.56 10.83 -4.73
C VAL A 4 -11.58 9.31 -4.67
N PHE A 5 -10.63 8.66 -5.35
CA PHE A 5 -10.47 7.22 -5.27
C PHE A 5 -9.48 6.89 -4.15
N ILE A 6 -9.98 6.26 -3.10
CA ILE A 6 -9.17 5.61 -2.07
C ILE A 6 -9.49 4.12 -2.21
N ASP A 7 -8.46 3.30 -2.41
CA ASP A 7 -8.59 1.84 -2.58
C ASP A 7 -9.53 1.37 -3.71
N GLY A 8 -9.62 2.17 -4.79
CA GLY A 8 -10.43 1.82 -5.97
C GLY A 8 -11.94 2.04 -5.82
N LEU A 9 -12.40 2.59 -4.70
CA LEU A 9 -13.80 2.95 -4.48
C LEU A 9 -14.00 4.46 -4.71
N PRO A 10 -15.05 4.87 -5.45
CA PRO A 10 -15.39 6.27 -5.58
C PRO A 10 -15.92 6.80 -4.23
N TYR A 11 -15.13 7.63 -3.55
CA TYR A 11 -15.57 8.30 -2.32
C TYR A 11 -15.94 9.74 -2.64
N ASN A 12 -17.25 10.01 -2.57
CA ASN A 12 -17.78 11.36 -2.62
C ASN A 12 -18.09 11.82 -1.19
N PRO A 13 -17.54 12.95 -0.72
CA PRO A 13 -18.01 13.55 0.51
C PRO A 13 -19.50 13.90 0.36
N VAL A 14 -20.29 13.49 1.35
CA VAL A 14 -21.71 13.83 1.43
C VAL A 14 -21.81 15.29 1.88
N ASN A 15 -22.82 16.04 1.42
CA ASN A 15 -23.18 17.38 1.92
C ASN A 15 -22.17 18.53 1.73
N GLY A 16 -21.22 18.42 0.80
CA GLY A 16 -20.32 19.56 0.48
C GLY A 16 -19.16 19.75 1.46
N GLU A 17 -18.89 18.75 2.29
CA GLU A 17 -17.71 18.70 3.17
C GLU A 17 -16.42 18.46 2.36
N GLY A 18 -15.30 19.00 2.84
CA GLY A 18 -13.98 18.75 2.26
C GLY A 18 -13.35 17.49 2.84
N ILE A 19 -12.56 16.78 2.03
CA ILE A 19 -11.77 15.62 2.48
C ILE A 19 -10.30 15.98 2.50
N PHE A 20 -9.62 15.61 3.58
CA PHE A 20 -8.17 15.58 3.67
C PHE A 20 -7.74 14.12 3.83
N THR A 21 -6.83 13.66 2.98
CA THR A 21 -6.35 12.27 2.97
C THR A 21 -4.84 12.24 3.06
N THR A 22 -4.33 11.34 3.89
CA THR A 22 -2.92 10.95 3.92
C THR A 22 -2.77 9.54 3.38
N VAL A 23 -1.69 9.28 2.67
CA VAL A 23 -1.34 7.94 2.20
C VAL A 23 0.02 7.57 2.78
N ALA A 24 0.09 6.42 3.46
CA ALA A 24 1.33 5.84 3.91
C ALA A 24 1.85 4.86 2.84
N PHE A 25 3.08 5.09 2.37
CA PHE A 25 3.73 4.21 1.40
C PHE A 25 4.87 3.44 2.07
N LEU A 26 4.90 2.12 1.87
CA LEU A 26 6.01 1.30 2.30
C LEU A 26 7.08 1.26 1.20
N CYS A 27 8.28 1.73 1.52
CA CYS A 27 9.45 1.65 0.65
C CYS A 27 10.40 0.56 1.17
N GLY A 28 10.92 -0.28 0.27
CA GLY A 28 11.85 -1.35 0.66
C GLY A 28 11.17 -2.50 1.39
N GLN A 29 9.95 -2.84 0.96
CA GLN A 29 9.21 -4.02 1.40
C GLN A 29 10.06 -5.29 1.31
N GLN A 30 9.86 -6.21 2.23
CA GLN A 30 10.58 -7.48 2.32
C GLN A 30 9.84 -8.61 1.61
N ALA A 31 8.51 -8.58 1.61
CA ALA A 31 7.70 -9.56 0.89
C ALA A 31 8.01 -9.56 -0.62
N ARG A 32 7.92 -10.74 -1.26
CA ARG A 32 8.23 -10.94 -2.67
C ARG A 32 7.16 -11.80 -3.32
N GLY A 33 6.46 -11.23 -4.30
CA GLY A 33 5.47 -11.94 -5.10
C GLY A 33 6.05 -12.57 -6.36
N THR A 34 5.19 -13.22 -7.15
CA THR A 34 5.53 -13.79 -8.46
C THR A 34 4.45 -13.52 -9.50
N VAL A 35 4.85 -13.52 -10.77
CA VAL A 35 3.94 -13.55 -11.92
C VAL A 35 4.40 -14.65 -12.86
N ARG A 36 3.47 -15.49 -13.31
CA ARG A 36 3.76 -16.68 -14.12
C ARG A 36 2.73 -16.82 -15.23
N LEU A 37 3.17 -17.35 -16.37
CA LEU A 37 2.23 -17.77 -17.41
C LEU A 37 1.37 -18.92 -16.88
N SER A 38 0.06 -18.84 -17.11
CA SER A 38 -0.88 -19.94 -16.83
C SER A 38 -0.88 -20.99 -17.96
N PHE A 39 -0.72 -20.52 -19.20
CA PHE A 39 -0.77 -21.35 -20.40
C PHE A 39 0.11 -20.74 -21.51
N LYS A 40 0.26 -21.45 -22.64
CA LYS A 40 1.04 -21.00 -23.81
C LYS A 40 0.34 -19.91 -24.65
N ASP A 41 -0.98 -19.78 -24.51
CA ASP A 41 -1.77 -18.80 -25.27
C ASP A 41 -1.55 -17.39 -24.71
N PRO A 42 -1.10 -16.41 -25.51
CA PRO A 42 -0.83 -15.05 -25.05
C PRO A 42 -2.07 -14.28 -24.57
N THR A 43 -3.29 -14.75 -24.87
CA THR A 43 -4.54 -14.15 -24.37
C THR A 43 -4.96 -14.69 -23.00
N SER A 44 -4.30 -15.75 -22.53
CA SER A 44 -4.57 -16.32 -21.21
C SER A 44 -4.11 -15.38 -20.10
N LYS A 45 -4.96 -15.18 -19.09
CA LYS A 45 -4.61 -14.38 -17.91
C LYS A 45 -3.44 -15.04 -17.16
N PRO A 46 -2.40 -14.28 -16.76
CA PRO A 46 -1.31 -14.83 -15.97
C PRO A 46 -1.78 -15.19 -14.56
N ILE A 47 -1.00 -16.04 -13.89
CA ILE A 47 -1.13 -16.29 -12.45
C ILE A 47 -0.28 -15.23 -11.76
N ILE A 48 -0.90 -14.40 -10.92
CA ILE A 48 -0.26 -13.34 -10.16
C ILE A 48 -0.45 -13.65 -8.68
N ASP A 49 0.65 -13.71 -7.96
CA ASP A 49 0.68 -13.72 -6.50
C ASP A 49 1.49 -12.53 -6.03
N HIS A 50 0.84 -11.57 -5.37
CA HIS A 50 1.51 -10.38 -4.88
C HIS A 50 2.33 -10.62 -3.61
N ALA A 51 1.99 -11.66 -2.84
CA ALA A 51 2.51 -11.88 -1.48
C ALA A 51 2.46 -10.61 -0.59
N TYR A 52 1.44 -9.75 -0.77
CA TYR A 52 1.34 -8.53 0.03
C TYR A 52 1.27 -8.88 1.51
N LEU A 53 2.07 -8.19 2.32
CA LEU A 53 2.07 -8.31 3.77
C LEU A 53 2.46 -9.70 4.31
N ASP A 54 3.09 -10.54 3.49
CA ASP A 54 3.60 -11.87 3.90
C ASP A 54 4.84 -11.79 4.81
N ASN A 55 5.32 -10.58 5.09
CA ASN A 55 6.38 -10.32 6.05
C ASN A 55 5.88 -9.43 7.19
N ASP A 56 6.03 -9.88 8.44
CA ASP A 56 5.58 -9.14 9.61
C ASP A 56 6.27 -7.78 9.81
N LEU A 57 7.49 -7.60 9.30
CA LEU A 57 8.17 -6.31 9.34
C LEU A 57 7.46 -5.28 8.44
N ASP A 58 7.01 -5.70 7.26
CA ASP A 58 6.27 -4.84 6.33
C ASP A 58 4.97 -4.35 6.98
N VAL A 59 4.25 -5.25 7.67
CA VAL A 59 3.04 -4.91 8.42
C VAL A 59 3.34 -3.95 9.57
N ALA A 60 4.39 -4.20 10.34
CA ALA A 60 4.75 -3.37 11.49
C ALA A 60 5.15 -1.95 11.08
N VAL A 61 5.98 -1.80 10.04
CA VAL A 61 6.43 -0.50 9.55
C VAL A 61 5.25 0.28 8.96
N LEU A 62 4.41 -0.37 8.15
CA LEU A 62 3.27 0.30 7.55
C LEU A 62 2.22 0.71 8.61
N ALA A 63 2.02 -0.11 9.65
CA ALA A 63 1.12 0.21 10.76
C ALA A 63 1.58 1.46 11.53
N GLU A 64 2.88 1.59 11.82
CA GLU A 64 3.43 2.81 12.42
C GLU A 64 3.29 4.03 11.49
N GLY A 65 3.47 3.84 10.18
CA GLY A 65 3.20 4.88 9.19
C GLY A 65 1.76 5.38 9.24
N CYS A 66 0.78 4.47 9.27
CA CYS A 66 -0.64 4.81 9.39
C CYS A 66 -0.96 5.52 10.72
N ARG A 67 -0.42 5.03 11.84
CA ARG A 67 -0.58 5.68 13.15
C ARG A 67 -0.02 7.10 13.15
N LEU A 68 1.17 7.31 12.57
CA LEU A 68 1.80 8.63 12.45
C LEU A 68 0.97 9.57 11.56
N CYS A 69 0.46 9.08 10.42
CA CYS A 69 -0.46 9.85 9.57
C CYS A 69 -1.69 10.32 10.35
N HIS A 70 -2.30 9.43 11.14
CA HIS A 70 -3.42 9.78 12.00
C HIS A 70 -3.05 10.83 13.07
N GLU A 71 -1.88 10.70 13.70
CA GLU A 71 -1.39 11.67 14.66
C GLU A 71 -1.17 13.06 14.03
N ILE A 72 -0.59 13.12 12.83
CA ILE A 72 -0.41 14.36 12.07
C ILE A 72 -1.76 15.00 11.78
N ILE A 73 -2.75 14.22 11.33
CA ILE A 73 -4.10 14.73 11.04
C ILE A 73 -4.74 15.31 12.30
N MET A 74 -4.76 14.55 13.40
CA MET A 74 -5.53 14.91 14.59
C MET A 74 -4.85 15.95 15.50
N LYS A 75 -3.52 16.04 15.48
CA LYS A 75 -2.75 16.93 16.38
C LYS A 75 -1.95 18.00 15.65
N GLY A 76 -1.82 17.93 14.33
CA GLY A 76 -1.06 18.88 13.54
C GLY A 76 -1.59 20.31 13.69
N ARG A 77 -0.69 21.28 13.83
CA ARG A 77 -1.06 22.71 13.99
C ARG A 77 -1.96 23.22 12.88
N GLY A 78 -1.79 22.72 11.65
CA GLY A 78 -2.58 23.10 10.49
C GLY A 78 -3.84 22.26 10.26
N THR A 79 -4.10 21.22 11.06
CA THR A 79 -5.16 20.23 10.78
C THR A 79 -6.10 20.02 11.97
N LYS A 80 -5.61 20.10 13.22
CA LYS A 80 -6.36 19.74 14.43
C LYS A 80 -7.68 20.50 14.64
N ASP A 81 -7.77 21.74 14.17
CA ASP A 81 -8.94 22.61 14.33
C ASP A 81 -9.80 22.65 13.05
N ILE A 82 -9.38 21.93 12.00
CA ILE A 82 -10.06 21.88 10.69
C ILE A 82 -10.70 20.50 10.47
N ILE A 83 -9.98 19.43 10.83
CA ILE A 83 -10.42 18.06 10.64
C ILE A 83 -11.30 17.65 11.82
N VAL A 84 -12.59 17.48 11.56
CA VAL A 84 -13.61 17.16 12.57
C VAL A 84 -13.64 15.70 13.00
N GLY A 85 -12.95 14.82 12.25
CA GLY A 85 -12.83 13.41 12.59
C GLY A 85 -12.42 12.53 11.40
N ALA A 86 -12.25 11.24 11.69
CA ALA A 86 -11.96 10.25 10.66
C ALA A 86 -13.21 9.87 9.86
N TRP A 87 -13.00 9.66 8.56
CA TRP A 87 -13.99 9.08 7.67
C TRP A 87 -13.32 8.08 6.73
N PRO A 88 -13.81 6.83 6.64
CA PRO A 88 -14.82 6.20 7.52
C PRO A 88 -14.35 6.11 8.99
N LYS A 89 -15.28 5.99 9.94
CA LYS A 89 -15.01 5.91 11.39
C LYS A 89 -14.46 4.54 11.83
N ILE A 90 -13.51 3.99 11.09
CA ILE A 90 -12.91 2.66 11.28
C ILE A 90 -11.41 2.76 11.61
N VAL A 91 -11.01 3.88 12.21
CA VAL A 91 -9.61 4.14 12.57
C VAL A 91 -9.33 3.61 13.98
N PRO A 92 -8.28 2.80 14.16
CA PRO A 92 -7.88 2.31 15.49
C PRO A 92 -7.52 3.44 16.44
N HIS A 93 -7.56 3.15 17.74
CA HIS A 93 -7.08 4.09 18.74
C HIS A 93 -5.57 4.37 18.54
N PRO A 94 -5.07 5.60 18.75
CA PRO A 94 -3.67 5.92 18.50
C PRO A 94 -2.66 5.01 19.22
N ASN A 95 -2.99 4.53 20.43
CA ASN A 95 -2.12 3.65 21.21
C ASN A 95 -2.34 2.15 20.94
N ASP A 96 -3.25 1.78 20.04
CA ASP A 96 -3.59 0.38 19.74
C ASP A 96 -2.84 -0.12 18.50
N MET A 97 -1.59 -0.54 18.71
CA MET A 97 -0.77 -1.05 17.61
C MET A 97 -1.23 -2.39 17.05
N ILE A 98 -2.04 -3.16 17.79
CA ILE A 98 -2.64 -4.39 17.26
C ILE A 98 -3.70 -4.00 16.23
N GLY A 99 -4.61 -3.09 16.60
CA GLY A 99 -5.62 -2.55 15.69
C GLY A 99 -5.02 -1.89 14.44
N TRP A 100 -3.90 -1.18 14.56
CA TRP A 100 -3.20 -0.62 13.37
C TRP A 100 -2.67 -1.69 12.42
N LYS A 101 -2.15 -2.80 12.94
CA LYS A 101 -1.70 -3.92 12.09
C LYS A 101 -2.88 -4.63 11.41
N GLU A 102 -4.00 -4.79 12.11
CA GLU A 102 -5.24 -5.34 11.54
C GLU A 102 -5.80 -4.41 10.45
N HIS A 103 -5.79 -3.10 10.70
CA HIS A 103 -6.18 -2.09 9.72
C HIS A 103 -5.32 -2.18 8.44
N VAL A 104 -3.99 -2.28 8.58
CA VAL A 104 -3.11 -2.48 7.43
C VAL A 104 -3.45 -3.76 6.66
N ARG A 105 -3.69 -4.89 7.34
CA ARG A 105 -4.06 -6.15 6.67
C ARG A 105 -5.40 -6.08 5.94
N ALA A 106 -6.34 -5.28 6.43
CA ALA A 106 -7.66 -5.15 5.85
C ALA A 106 -7.71 -4.17 4.66
N PHE A 107 -6.89 -3.11 4.68
CA PHE A 107 -7.03 -1.98 3.75
C PHE A 107 -5.82 -1.68 2.88
N ALA A 108 -4.64 -2.25 3.16
CA ALA A 108 -3.47 -1.98 2.32
C ALA A 108 -3.72 -2.47 0.88
N SER A 109 -3.35 -1.62 -0.07
CA SER A 109 -3.48 -1.89 -1.49
C SER A 109 -2.21 -1.49 -2.24
N THR A 110 -2.20 -1.72 -3.55
CA THR A 110 -1.07 -1.38 -4.40
C THR A 110 -0.95 0.13 -4.63
N CYS A 111 0.29 0.62 -4.70
CA CYS A 111 0.60 1.95 -5.20
C CYS A 111 0.91 1.98 -6.71
N PHE A 112 0.70 0.85 -7.41
CA PHE A 112 0.94 0.71 -8.85
C PHE A 112 2.41 0.94 -9.27
N HIS A 113 3.37 0.57 -8.42
CA HIS A 113 4.80 0.55 -8.74
C HIS A 113 5.38 -0.87 -8.85
N PRO A 114 4.86 -1.74 -9.75
CA PRO A 114 5.41 -3.09 -9.92
C PRO A 114 6.82 -3.03 -10.54
N GLY A 115 7.71 -3.88 -10.06
CA GLY A 115 9.07 -4.00 -10.58
C GLY A 115 9.79 -5.24 -10.06
N GLY A 116 10.93 -5.56 -10.67
CA GLY A 116 11.82 -6.64 -10.21
C GLY A 116 11.51 -8.05 -10.74
N THR A 117 10.58 -8.21 -11.67
CA THR A 117 10.26 -9.52 -12.29
C THR A 117 11.38 -10.05 -13.19
N CYS A 118 12.17 -9.15 -13.80
CA CYS A 118 13.40 -9.46 -14.52
C CYS A 118 14.58 -8.76 -13.84
N LYS A 119 15.13 -9.41 -12.80
CA LYS A 119 16.22 -8.84 -11.98
C LYS A 119 17.48 -8.66 -12.83
N MET A 120 18.03 -7.45 -12.83
CA MET A 120 19.41 -7.20 -13.28
C MET A 120 20.37 -7.70 -12.20
N ALA A 121 21.23 -8.67 -12.52
CA ALA A 121 22.15 -9.27 -11.54
C ALA A 121 23.41 -9.86 -12.22
N PRO A 122 24.47 -10.19 -11.46
CA PRO A 122 25.60 -10.96 -11.98
C PRO A 122 25.19 -12.38 -12.40
N ASP A 123 25.97 -13.00 -13.30
CA ASP A 123 25.69 -14.33 -13.87
C ASP A 123 25.57 -15.47 -12.84
N ASN A 124 26.13 -15.28 -11.65
CA ASN A 124 26.07 -16.26 -10.56
C ASN A 124 24.90 -16.05 -9.59
N ASP A 125 24.06 -15.03 -9.79
CA ASP A 125 22.87 -14.81 -8.99
C ASP A 125 21.74 -15.73 -9.49
N PRO A 126 21.24 -16.66 -8.67
CA PRO A 126 20.22 -17.62 -9.10
C PRO A 126 18.86 -16.98 -9.46
N MET A 127 18.66 -15.71 -9.11
CA MET A 127 17.46 -14.93 -9.45
C MET A 127 17.70 -13.95 -10.60
N GLY A 128 18.90 -13.90 -11.18
CA GLY A 128 19.24 -13.02 -12.29
C GLY A 128 18.48 -13.38 -13.56
N VAL A 129 18.00 -12.36 -14.28
CA VAL A 129 17.33 -12.51 -15.57
C VAL A 129 18.06 -11.75 -16.66
N VAL A 130 18.60 -10.57 -16.35
CA VAL A 130 19.35 -9.77 -17.30
C VAL A 130 20.70 -9.30 -16.76
N ASP A 131 21.67 -9.10 -17.65
CA ASP A 131 22.96 -8.51 -17.34
C ASP A 131 22.88 -6.97 -17.17
N SER A 132 24.01 -6.34 -16.84
CA SER A 132 24.13 -4.86 -16.72
C SER A 132 23.84 -4.09 -18.02
N ARG A 133 23.72 -4.78 -19.16
CA ARG A 133 23.38 -4.25 -20.48
C ARG A 133 21.98 -4.67 -20.93
N LEU A 134 21.16 -5.21 -20.02
CA LEU A 134 19.78 -5.65 -20.23
C LEU A 134 19.64 -6.82 -21.22
N ARG A 135 20.68 -7.65 -21.38
CA ARG A 135 20.60 -8.91 -22.14
C ARG A 135 20.17 -10.08 -21.27
#